data_AF-A0A093FNJ4-F1
#
_entry.id   AF-A0A093FNJ4-F1
#
_cell.length_a   1.000
_cell.length_b   1.000
_cell.length_c   1.000
_cell.angle_alpha   90.00
_cell.angle_beta   90.00
_cell.angle_gamma   90.00
#
_symmetry.space_group_name_H-M   'P 1'
#
loop_
_entity.id
_entity.type
_entity.pdbx_description
1 polymer ?
#
loop_
_entity_poly.entity_id
_entity_poly.type
_entity_poly.pdbx_seq_one_letter_code
_entity_poly.pdbx_strand_id
1 'polypeptide(L)'
;CAAPTRLRFAALSKVDERINFFPVGTNVSYVCRPGYENTSESSPTSTCLENLTWSEAAELCRRRSCGDPGALPGGRMVALTDVQFGARVNVFCEDG
;
A
#
# COMPACT_ATOMS: atom_id res chain seq x y z
N CYS A 1 -16.62 -5.09 17.16
CA CYS A 1 -15.81 -3.95 16.72
C CYS A 1 -16.63 -3.05 15.78
N ALA A 2 -16.34 -1.75 15.82
CA ALA A 2 -16.83 -0.79 14.82
C ALA A 2 -16.07 -0.96 13.50
N ALA A 3 -16.19 0.02 12.59
CA ALA A 3 -15.48 0.02 11.32
C ALA A 3 -13.96 -0.26 11.50
N PRO A 4 -13.35 -1.12 10.66
CA PRO A 4 -11.92 -1.39 10.68
C PRO A 4 -11.05 -0.15 10.46
N THR A 5 -9.81 -0.21 10.93
CA THR A 5 -8.83 0.88 10.78
C THR A 5 -8.48 1.13 9.32
N ARG A 6 -8.45 2.39 8.91
CA ARG A 6 -8.04 2.77 7.55
C ARG A 6 -6.52 2.70 7.39
N LEU A 7 -6.05 1.70 6.66
CA LEU A 7 -4.63 1.55 6.36
C LEU A 7 -4.20 2.46 5.19
N ARG A 8 -2.94 2.93 5.24
CA ARG A 8 -2.34 3.74 4.17
C ARG A 8 -1.99 2.91 2.95
N PHE A 9 -1.58 1.67 3.14
CA PHE A 9 -1.12 0.76 2.07
C PHE A 9 -2.23 -0.14 1.51
N ALA A 10 -3.31 -0.36 2.27
CA ALA A 10 -4.44 -1.21 1.87
C ALA A 10 -5.80 -0.57 2.19
N ALA A 11 -6.83 -1.02 1.48
CA ALA A 11 -8.23 -0.67 1.69
C ALA A 11 -9.00 -1.94 2.07
N LEU A 12 -10.10 -1.79 2.79
CA LEU A 12 -10.92 -2.93 3.19
C LEU A 12 -11.52 -3.60 1.94
N SER A 13 -11.75 -4.91 1.97
CA SER A 13 -12.37 -5.62 0.85
C SER A 13 -13.77 -5.07 0.55
N LYS A 14 -14.22 -5.13 -0.70
CA LYS A 14 -15.56 -4.65 -1.10
C LYS A 14 -16.70 -5.37 -0.37
N VAL A 15 -16.45 -6.58 0.11
CA VAL A 15 -17.40 -7.37 0.88
C VAL A 15 -17.50 -6.83 2.29
N ASP A 16 -16.35 -6.63 2.94
CA ASP A 16 -16.27 -6.15 4.32
C ASP A 16 -16.66 -4.66 4.43
N GLU A 17 -16.42 -3.83 3.39
CA GLU A 17 -16.86 -2.42 3.33
C GLU A 17 -18.38 -2.24 3.45
N ARG A 18 -19.17 -3.31 3.20
CA ARG A 18 -20.64 -3.27 3.30
C ARG A 18 -21.17 -3.60 4.70
N ILE A 19 -20.29 -4.04 5.61
CA ILE A 19 -20.66 -4.51 6.94
C ILE A 19 -20.36 -3.41 7.95
N ASN A 20 -21.35 -3.07 8.78
CA ASN A 20 -21.23 -2.01 9.79
C ASN A 20 -20.92 -2.54 11.20
N PHE A 21 -21.06 -3.85 11.42
CA PHE A 21 -20.89 -4.47 12.73
C PHE A 21 -20.15 -5.80 12.61
N PHE A 22 -19.04 -5.93 13.34
CA PHE A 22 -18.19 -7.12 13.32
C PHE A 22 -18.12 -7.70 14.73
N PRO A 23 -18.71 -8.88 15.01
CA PRO A 23 -18.57 -9.52 16.33
C PRO A 23 -17.10 -9.87 16.64
N VAL A 24 -16.81 -10.10 17.91
CA VAL A 24 -15.47 -10.56 18.35
C VAL A 24 -15.13 -11.88 17.64
N GLY A 25 -13.87 -12.00 17.20
CA GLY A 25 -13.38 -13.12 16.39
C GLY A 25 -13.60 -12.96 14.89
N THR A 26 -14.31 -11.92 14.44
CA THR A 26 -14.47 -11.66 13.00
C THR A 26 -13.13 -11.25 12.39
N ASN A 27 -12.77 -11.88 11.28
CA ASN A 27 -11.61 -11.53 10.49
C ASN A 27 -12.04 -10.80 9.21
N VAL A 28 -11.45 -9.64 8.94
CA VAL A 28 -11.69 -8.86 7.72
C VAL A 28 -10.45 -8.86 6.85
N SER A 29 -10.66 -8.80 5.54
CA SER A 29 -9.60 -8.80 4.55
C SER A 29 -9.39 -7.41 3.96
N TYR A 30 -8.14 -7.11 3.60
CA TYR A 30 -7.77 -5.88 2.92
C TYR A 30 -7.19 -6.18 1.54
N VAL A 31 -7.36 -5.22 0.64
CA VAL A 31 -6.83 -5.21 -0.72
C VAL A 31 -5.84 -4.06 -0.85
N CYS A 32 -4.68 -4.31 -1.45
CA CYS A 32 -3.67 -3.27 -1.63
C CYS A 32 -4.23 -2.08 -2.43
N ARG A 33 -3.90 -0.86 -1.98
CA ARG A 33 -4.31 0.36 -2.68
C ARG A 33 -3.60 0.46 -4.04
N PRO A 34 -4.16 1.21 -5.01
CA PRO A 34 -3.45 1.55 -6.23
C PRO A 34 -2.07 2.15 -5.94
N GLY A 35 -1.04 1.71 -6.68
CA GLY A 35 0.36 2.06 -6.40
C GLY A 35 1.06 1.16 -5.38
N TYR A 36 0.33 0.25 -4.74
CA TYR A 36 0.88 -0.82 -3.90
C TYR A 36 0.68 -2.18 -4.55
N GLU A 37 1.50 -3.14 -4.16
CA GLU A 37 1.49 -4.53 -4.62
C GLU A 37 1.67 -5.47 -3.43
N ASN A 38 0.96 -6.60 -3.48
CA ASN A 38 1.03 -7.60 -2.43
C ASN A 38 2.32 -8.41 -2.59
N THR A 39 3.14 -8.46 -1.55
CA THR A 39 4.40 -9.21 -1.54
C THR A 39 4.23 -10.64 -1.01
N SER A 40 3.02 -11.05 -0.66
CA SER A 40 2.68 -12.39 -0.16
C SER A 40 1.56 -13.01 -0.99
N GLU A 41 1.44 -14.34 -0.92
CA GLU A 41 0.28 -15.07 -1.44
C GLU A 41 -0.99 -14.80 -0.61
N SER A 42 -0.83 -14.28 0.61
CA SER A 42 -1.93 -13.95 1.51
C SER A 42 -2.30 -12.47 1.47
N SER A 43 -3.58 -12.15 1.65
CA SER A 43 -4.03 -10.76 1.78
C SER A 43 -3.84 -10.27 3.22
N PRO A 44 -3.55 -8.97 3.45
CA PRO A 44 -3.55 -8.41 4.80
C PRO A 44 -4.91 -8.64 5.44
N THR A 45 -4.92 -9.14 6.67
CA THR A 45 -6.15 -9.40 7.42
C THR A 45 -6.07 -8.79 8.81
N SER A 46 -7.22 -8.50 9.42
CA SER A 46 -7.30 -7.98 10.77
C SER A 46 -8.48 -8.60 11.49
N THR A 47 -8.26 -8.97 12.75
CA THR A 47 -9.24 -9.67 13.57
C THR A 47 -9.78 -8.74 14.64
N CYS A 48 -11.10 -8.77 14.84
CA CYS A 48 -11.75 -8.10 15.96
C CYS A 48 -11.45 -8.86 17.26
N LEU A 49 -10.64 -8.26 18.13
CA LEU A 49 -10.22 -8.83 19.41
C LEU A 49 -11.31 -8.69 20.48
N GLU A 50 -11.18 -9.43 21.59
CA GLU A 50 -12.16 -9.41 22.70
C GLU A 50 -12.31 -8.03 23.34
N ASN A 51 -11.26 -7.21 23.29
CA ASN A 51 -11.27 -5.82 23.76
C ASN A 51 -11.95 -4.84 22.78
N LEU A 52 -12.66 -5.35 21.76
CA LEU A 52 -13.33 -4.58 20.71
C LEU A 52 -12.41 -3.70 19.85
N THR A 53 -11.11 -4.01 19.84
CA THR A 53 -10.13 -3.38 18.94
C THR A 53 -9.75 -4.31 17.79
N TRP A 54 -9.27 -3.72 16.70
CA TRP A 54 -8.76 -4.46 15.55
C TRP A 54 -7.30 -4.83 15.77
N SER A 55 -6.93 -6.07 15.48
CA SER A 55 -5.53 -6.49 15.50
C SER A 55 -4.71 -5.77 14.43
N GLU A 56 -3.40 -5.65 14.64
CA GLU A 56 -2.53 -5.12 13.60
C GLU A 56 -2.59 -5.98 12.33
N ALA A 57 -2.82 -5.33 11.19
CA ALA A 57 -2.80 -5.98 9.90
C ALA A 57 -1.35 -6.05 9.40
N ALA A 58 -0.93 -7.23 8.96
CA ALA A 58 0.41 -7.41 8.40
C ALA A 58 0.65 -6.47 7.20
N GLU A 59 1.82 -5.82 7.15
CA GLU A 59 2.21 -4.91 6.08
C GLU A 59 2.64 -5.66 4.80
N LEU A 60 1.70 -6.40 4.20
CA LEU A 60 1.94 -7.20 3.00
C LEU A 60 1.86 -6.38 1.70
N CYS A 61 1.35 -5.15 1.76
CA CYS A 61 1.30 -4.27 0.58
C CYS A 61 2.49 -3.31 0.57
N ARG A 62 3.40 -3.48 -0.38
CA ARG A 62 4.56 -2.59 -0.59
C ARG A 62 4.32 -1.64 -1.77
N ARG A 63 5.01 -0.50 -1.76
CA ARG A 63 4.96 0.46 -2.88
C ARG A 63 5.51 -0.21 -4.13
N ARG A 64 4.76 -0.16 -5.23
CA ARG A 64 5.23 -0.67 -6.53
C ARG A 64 6.46 0.09 -6.97
N SER A 65 7.40 -0.62 -7.59
CA SER A 65 8.53 0.01 -8.28
C SER A 65 8.06 0.54 -9.62
N CYS A 66 8.43 1.78 -9.96
CA CYS A 66 8.27 2.36 -11.28
C CYS A 66 9.33 1.85 -12.27
N GLY A 67 10.33 1.10 -11.80
CA GLY A 67 11.47 0.67 -12.60
C GLY A 67 12.55 1.74 -12.69
N ASP A 68 13.60 1.43 -13.46
CA ASP A 68 14.64 2.41 -13.76
C ASP A 68 14.06 3.51 -14.66
N PRO A 69 14.27 4.80 -14.33
CA PRO A 69 13.76 5.91 -15.13
C PRO A 69 14.38 5.98 -16.54
N GLY A 70 15.44 5.21 -16.81
CA GLY A 70 16.11 5.13 -18.10
C GLY A 70 17.27 6.09 -18.24
N ALA A 71 18.03 5.94 -19.33
CA ALA A 71 19.06 6.90 -19.72
C ALA A 71 18.44 7.99 -20.60
N LEU A 72 18.77 9.26 -20.32
CA LEU A 72 18.39 10.40 -21.14
C LEU A 72 19.59 10.83 -22.00
N PRO A 73 19.53 10.73 -23.35
CA PRO A 73 20.63 11.20 -24.20
C PRO A 73 20.87 12.70 -24.04
N GLY A 74 22.11 13.12 -23.77
CA GLY A 74 22.44 14.53 -23.53
C GLY A 74 21.94 15.08 -22.19
N GLY A 75 21.61 14.20 -21.24
CA GLY A 75 21.15 14.60 -19.92
C GLY A 75 21.29 13.50 -18.88
N ARG A 76 20.78 13.74 -17.68
CA ARG A 76 20.72 12.76 -16.60
C ARG A 76 19.44 12.91 -15.79
N MET A 77 18.93 11.76 -15.33
CA MET A 77 17.78 11.69 -14.42
C MET A 77 18.28 11.22 -13.06
N VAL A 78 17.96 11.97 -12.00
CA VAL A 78 18.41 11.71 -10.64
C VAL A 78 17.19 11.45 -9.75
N ALA A 79 17.09 10.23 -9.22
CA ALA A 79 16.06 9.90 -8.24
C ALA A 79 16.33 10.66 -6.91
N LEU A 80 15.30 11.30 -6.37
CA LEU A 80 15.44 12.08 -5.13
C LEU A 80 15.45 11.21 -3.88
N THR A 81 14.76 10.07 -3.90
CA THR A 81 14.66 9.15 -2.76
C THR A 81 14.82 7.71 -3.21
N ASP A 82 13.86 7.23 -4.00
CA ASP A 82 13.79 5.89 -4.56
C ASP A 82 13.04 5.98 -5.91
N VAL A 83 12.74 4.84 -6.51
CA VAL A 83 11.94 4.74 -7.74
C VAL A 83 10.61 4.03 -7.48
N GLN A 84 10.07 4.15 -6.27
CA GLN A 84 8.80 3.53 -5.87
C GLN A 84 7.63 4.52 -6.00
N PHE A 85 6.41 4.00 -5.91
CA PHE A 85 5.20 4.81 -5.96
C PHE A 85 5.25 6.01 -4.98
N GLY A 86 5.00 7.21 -5.51
CA GLY A 86 5.07 8.47 -4.77
C GLY A 86 6.45 9.14 -4.74
N ALA A 87 7.49 8.51 -5.31
CA ALA A 87 8.80 9.11 -5.48
C ALA A 87 8.84 10.15 -6.59
N ARG A 88 9.94 10.91 -6.64
CA ARG A 88 10.18 11.97 -7.61
C ARG A 88 11.60 11.85 -8.17
N VAL A 89 11.74 12.19 -9.45
CA VAL A 89 13.01 12.26 -10.17
C VAL A 89 13.22 13.68 -10.68
N ASN A 90 14.45 14.18 -10.60
CA ASN A 90 14.84 15.42 -11.23
C ASN A 90 15.54 15.13 -12.55
N VAL A 91 15.23 15.91 -13.58
CA VAL A 91 15.81 15.79 -14.91
C VAL A 91 16.73 16.97 -15.16
N PHE A 92 17.94 16.70 -15.65
CA PHE A 92 18.94 17.70 -16.00
C PHE A 92 19.39 17.45 -17.44
N CYS A 93 19.41 18.49 -18.27
CA CYS A 93 20.06 18.45 -19.58
C CYS A 93 21.48 18.98 -19.43
N GLU A 94 22.44 18.34 -20.09
CA GLU A 94 23.80 18.87 -20.19
C GLU A 94 23.88 19.87 -21.34
N ASP A 95 24.65 20.93 -21.15
CA ASP A 95 24.84 21.96 -22.16
C ASP A 95 25.62 21.38 -23.35
N GLY A 96 25.19 21.75 -24.56
CA GLY A 96 25.83 21.41 -25.83
C GLY A 96 26.44 22.63 -26.49
#